data_AF-A0A8X6FVU2-F1
#
_entry.id   AF-A0A8X6FVU2-F1
#
_cell.length_a   1.000
_cell.length_b   1.000
_cell.length_c   1.000
_cell.angle_alpha   90.00
_cell.angle_beta   90.00
_cell.angle_gamma   90.00
#
_symmetry.space_group_name_H-M   'P 1'
#
loop_
_entity.id
_entity.type
_entity.pdbx_description
1 polymer ?
#
loop_
_entity_poly.entity_id
_entity_poly.type
_entity_poly.pdbx_seq_one_letter_code
_entity_poly.pdbx_strand_id
1 'polypeptide(L)'
;MGKKDKKKGKGAEKTALKTERKTLNRLKKELAAKGEDDIEKLISDYQEKHKTDVIGEELCPQPSPRSGFSLCPHPDKDELVLFGGEYYNGRVTTMFNDIHFYNIKKGQWSILHTPVKPPPRCAHQAVVLSQKGGQLWVFGGEFIGPSRSVFYHYKDFWVFHFAEKRWEEIKAPGAPPSRSGHRMVARRKQIVIFGGFRETVQDYKYYNDLYVFDLDTYTWNKIEAVGKIPSFRSGCLFAPLVDGRMLLYGGYTKEKVKKDVDKGISHTDMYYLQVDEKSVPHKWKWNQVKPSGIPPSIRCGISMAVAPNNLAYCFGGVYDDDDVDEEDLISLFHNDLYVLEMEKGRWLPVTLHGKSSRTTRKKRRKVRDDDMEEDYEESEKVAESLEKAKLDDSNKVVIKTDDVFTVKIGPSTSAIPESSACALSSTSEAFSPKGRMGAGMAVKSGILYLYGGIFEDEERQVTLSDFYALDTHKLDEWRTIVPFSTRNLDWFESESEDSSSESDDSSGDDGMESE
;
A
#
# COMPACT_ATOMS: atom_id res chain seq x y z
N MET A 1 29.77 -19.01 -59.17
CA MET A 1 28.50 -19.64 -58.76
C MET A 1 28.26 -19.34 -57.29
N GLY A 2 27.13 -18.72 -56.96
CA GLY A 2 26.88 -18.07 -55.66
C GLY A 2 26.56 -19.03 -54.50
N LYS A 3 27.09 -18.71 -53.32
CA LYS A 3 26.69 -19.32 -52.04
C LYS A 3 25.31 -18.79 -51.64
N LYS A 4 24.31 -19.67 -51.55
CA LYS A 4 23.00 -19.37 -50.94
C LYS A 4 23.10 -19.55 -49.43
N ASP A 5 23.08 -18.45 -48.69
CA ASP A 5 22.74 -18.46 -47.28
C ASP A 5 21.26 -18.85 -47.10
N LYS A 6 21.02 -20.07 -46.63
CA LYS A 6 19.69 -20.53 -46.22
C LYS A 6 19.30 -19.80 -44.92
N LYS A 7 18.30 -18.92 -44.98
CA LYS A 7 17.56 -18.37 -43.83
C LYS A 7 16.97 -19.49 -42.96
N LYS A 8 17.73 -20.05 -42.02
CA LYS A 8 17.22 -20.83 -40.88
C LYS A 8 16.60 -19.85 -39.89
N GLY A 9 15.27 -19.79 -39.83
CA GLY A 9 14.56 -18.92 -38.87
C GLY A 9 13.06 -18.79 -39.12
N LYS A 10 12.63 -18.76 -40.39
CA LYS A 10 11.21 -18.54 -40.77
C LYS A 10 10.24 -19.67 -40.41
N GLY A 11 10.72 -20.89 -40.18
CA GLY A 11 9.88 -22.05 -39.85
C GLY A 11 9.45 -22.07 -38.39
N ALA A 12 10.41 -21.90 -37.48
CA ALA A 12 10.17 -21.86 -36.03
C ALA A 12 9.28 -20.68 -35.63
N GLU A 13 9.50 -19.50 -36.23
CA GLU A 13 8.69 -18.30 -36.02
C GLU A 13 7.22 -18.51 -36.46
N LYS A 14 7.00 -19.14 -37.61
CA LYS A 14 5.64 -19.48 -38.09
C LYS A 14 4.93 -20.49 -37.18
N THR A 15 5.66 -21.48 -36.67
CA THR A 15 5.10 -22.47 -35.73
C THR A 15 4.75 -21.79 -34.40
N ALA A 16 5.62 -20.93 -33.87
CA ALA A 16 5.36 -20.18 -32.64
C ALA A 16 4.10 -19.30 -32.76
N LEU A 17 3.99 -18.53 -33.84
CA LEU A 17 2.80 -17.70 -34.12
C LEU A 17 1.51 -18.52 -34.24
N LYS A 18 1.58 -19.73 -34.82
CA LYS A 18 0.42 -20.61 -34.94
C LYS A 18 0.00 -21.16 -33.58
N THR A 19 0.96 -21.53 -32.74
CA THR A 19 0.71 -21.99 -31.35
C THR A 19 0.10 -20.88 -30.52
N GLU A 20 0.68 -19.67 -30.56
CA GLU A 20 0.18 -18.48 -29.85
C GLU A 20 -1.24 -18.11 -30.28
N ARG A 21 -1.54 -18.20 -31.58
CA ARG A 21 -2.90 -17.98 -32.06
C ARG A 21 -3.88 -19.05 -31.56
N LYS A 22 -3.44 -20.30 -31.42
CA LYS A 22 -4.28 -21.38 -30.89
C LYS A 22 -4.55 -21.19 -29.39
N THR A 23 -3.54 -20.81 -28.61
CA THR A 23 -3.70 -20.53 -27.17
C THR A 23 -4.59 -19.32 -26.94
N LEU A 24 -4.41 -18.23 -27.69
CA LEU A 24 -5.28 -17.05 -27.60
C LEU A 24 -6.74 -17.35 -27.95
N ASN A 25 -6.97 -18.17 -28.98
CA ASN A 25 -8.32 -18.59 -29.35
C ASN A 25 -8.97 -19.47 -28.27
N ARG A 26 -8.19 -20.34 -27.59
CA ARG A 26 -8.69 -21.15 -26.48
C ARG A 26 -9.10 -20.25 -25.32
N LEU A 27 -8.22 -19.34 -24.92
CA LEU A 27 -8.46 -18.38 -23.84
C LEU A 27 -9.67 -17.48 -24.15
N LYS A 28 -9.83 -17.02 -25.39
CA LYS A 28 -11.03 -16.26 -25.79
C LYS A 28 -12.31 -17.08 -25.64
N LYS A 29 -12.30 -18.39 -25.94
CA LYS A 29 -13.46 -19.26 -25.73
C LYS A 29 -13.76 -19.48 -24.25
N GLU A 30 -12.73 -19.64 -23.42
CA GLU A 30 -12.85 -19.74 -21.96
C GLU A 30 -13.45 -18.46 -21.37
N LEU A 31 -12.97 -17.29 -21.80
CA LEU A 31 -13.52 -16.00 -21.40
C LEU A 31 -14.97 -15.84 -21.85
N ALA A 32 -15.31 -16.24 -23.09
CA ALA A 32 -16.69 -16.20 -23.57
C ALA A 32 -17.62 -17.14 -22.78
N ALA A 33 -17.13 -18.32 -22.38
CA ALA A 33 -17.87 -19.25 -21.53
C ALA A 33 -18.15 -18.66 -20.13
N LYS A 34 -17.24 -17.82 -19.63
CA LYS A 34 -17.40 -17.05 -18.38
C LYS A 34 -18.17 -15.72 -18.57
N GLY A 35 -18.47 -15.31 -19.80
CA GLY A 35 -19.08 -14.01 -20.11
C GLY A 35 -18.13 -12.82 -19.96
N GLU A 36 -16.82 -13.04 -19.99
CA GLU A 36 -15.76 -12.05 -19.79
C GLU A 36 -14.94 -11.77 -21.07
N ASP A 37 -15.49 -12.09 -22.25
CA ASP A 37 -14.83 -11.85 -23.54
C ASP A 37 -14.88 -10.38 -23.99
N ASP A 38 -15.73 -9.57 -23.37
CA ASP A 38 -15.84 -8.12 -23.58
C ASP A 38 -15.82 -7.35 -22.24
N ILE A 39 -14.62 -7.01 -21.78
CA ILE A 39 -14.41 -6.28 -20.52
C ILE A 39 -14.97 -4.85 -20.55
N GLU A 40 -15.04 -4.21 -21.72
CA GLU A 40 -15.62 -2.85 -21.83
C GLU A 40 -17.12 -2.90 -21.63
N LYS A 41 -17.79 -3.93 -22.16
CA LYS A 41 -19.20 -4.21 -21.88
C LYS A 41 -19.45 -4.46 -20.39
N LEU A 42 -18.59 -5.24 -19.71
CA LEU A 42 -18.72 -5.45 -18.26
C LEU A 42 -18.67 -4.14 -17.46
N ILE A 43 -17.75 -3.24 -17.83
CA ILE A 43 -17.64 -1.92 -17.20
C ILE A 43 -18.92 -1.09 -17.46
N SER A 44 -19.40 -1.07 -18.71
CA SER A 44 -20.62 -0.34 -19.07
C SER A 44 -21.85 -0.87 -18.33
N ASP A 45 -22.01 -2.20 -18.26
CA ASP A 45 -23.12 -2.86 -17.56
C ASP A 45 -23.08 -2.53 -16.06
N TYR A 46 -21.89 -2.51 -15.45
CA TYR A 46 -21.71 -2.06 -14.07
C TYR A 46 -22.15 -0.60 -13.89
N GLN A 47 -21.72 0.30 -14.79
CA GLN A 47 -22.04 1.72 -14.68
C GLN A 47 -23.54 1.97 -14.79
N GLU A 48 -24.23 1.28 -15.69
CA GLU A 48 -25.69 1.42 -15.83
C GLU A 48 -26.42 0.85 -14.60
N LYS A 49 -25.98 -0.29 -14.06
CA LYS A 49 -26.54 -0.87 -12.83
C LYS A 49 -26.37 0.03 -11.60
N HIS A 50 -25.26 0.77 -11.52
CA HIS A 50 -24.91 1.63 -10.39
C HIS A 50 -25.12 3.13 -10.68
N LYS A 51 -25.92 3.44 -11.70
CA LYS A 51 -26.32 4.79 -12.05
C LYS A 51 -27.36 5.30 -11.05
N THR A 52 -27.26 6.58 -10.71
CA THR A 52 -28.19 7.24 -9.81
C THR A 52 -28.39 8.67 -10.30
N ASP A 53 -29.63 9.13 -10.33
CA ASP A 53 -29.94 10.54 -10.63
C ASP A 53 -29.93 11.41 -9.36
N VAL A 54 -29.72 10.79 -8.20
CA VAL A 54 -29.73 11.47 -6.91
C VAL A 54 -28.34 11.95 -6.57
N ILE A 55 -28.24 13.24 -6.25
CA ILE A 55 -27.07 13.82 -5.58
C ILE A 55 -27.42 13.91 -4.10
N GLY A 56 -26.72 13.15 -3.27
CA GLY A 56 -27.02 13.10 -1.84
C GLY A 56 -25.95 12.37 -1.06
N GLU A 57 -25.65 12.89 0.13
CA GLU A 57 -24.81 12.22 1.10
C GLU A 57 -25.69 11.62 2.18
N GLU A 58 -25.52 10.32 2.44
CA GLU A 58 -26.28 9.58 3.43
C GLU A 58 -25.36 8.87 4.41
N LEU A 59 -25.79 8.72 5.66
CA LEU A 59 -25.07 7.91 6.64
C LEU A 59 -25.12 6.45 6.23
N CYS A 60 -23.97 5.77 6.31
CA CYS A 60 -23.87 4.37 5.95
C CYS A 60 -23.07 3.59 7.00
N PRO A 61 -23.18 2.25 7.02
CA PRO A 61 -22.22 1.40 7.70
C PRO A 61 -20.80 1.63 7.15
N GLN A 62 -19.82 1.07 7.84
CA GLN A 62 -18.44 1.07 7.33
C GLN A 62 -18.39 0.41 5.94
N PRO A 63 -17.54 0.92 5.02
CA PRO A 63 -17.33 0.27 3.74
C PRO A 63 -16.96 -1.21 3.88
N SER A 64 -17.39 -2.01 2.91
CA SER A 64 -17.07 -3.44 2.78
C SER A 64 -15.56 -3.67 2.72
N PRO A 65 -15.07 -4.90 3.01
CA PRO A 65 -13.67 -5.24 2.83
C PRO A 65 -13.18 -4.84 1.45
N ARG A 66 -12.05 -4.14 1.42
CA ARG A 66 -11.49 -3.66 0.15
C ARG A 66 -9.98 -3.46 0.22
N SER A 67 -9.36 -3.52 -0.95
CA SER A 67 -7.95 -3.18 -1.19
C SER A 67 -7.80 -2.36 -2.47
N GLY A 68 -6.62 -1.80 -2.72
CA GLY A 68 -6.35 -1.03 -3.94
C GLY A 68 -7.19 0.26 -4.09
N PHE A 69 -7.79 0.75 -3.01
CA PHE A 69 -8.53 2.00 -2.94
C PHE A 69 -7.61 3.16 -2.53
N SER A 70 -8.09 4.39 -2.66
CA SER A 70 -7.42 5.57 -2.09
C SER A 70 -8.07 5.94 -0.76
N LEU A 71 -7.25 6.16 0.27
CA LEU A 71 -7.67 6.79 1.53
C LEU A 71 -6.89 8.09 1.70
N CYS A 72 -7.58 9.22 1.65
CA CYS A 72 -6.95 10.53 1.71
C CYS A 72 -7.56 11.38 2.84
N PRO A 73 -6.77 12.23 3.51
CA PRO A 73 -7.33 13.23 4.41
C PRO A 73 -8.11 14.27 3.60
N HIS A 74 -9.32 14.65 4.05
CA HIS A 74 -10.02 15.80 3.50
C HIS A 74 -9.14 17.06 3.69
N PRO A 75 -9.05 17.98 2.71
CA PRO A 75 -8.16 19.14 2.81
C PRO A 75 -8.51 20.02 4.01
N ASP A 76 -9.79 20.39 4.14
CA ASP A 76 -10.20 21.40 5.13
C ASP A 76 -10.94 20.84 6.37
N LYS A 77 -11.70 19.75 6.23
CA LYS A 77 -12.49 19.15 7.31
C LYS A 77 -11.72 18.06 8.05
N ASP A 78 -12.13 17.76 9.30
CA ASP A 78 -11.66 16.60 10.07
C ASP A 78 -12.34 15.31 9.58
N GLU A 79 -12.09 14.98 8.32
CA GLU A 79 -12.69 13.82 7.64
C GLU A 79 -11.63 13.07 6.83
N LEU A 80 -11.84 11.77 6.64
CA LEU A 80 -11.12 10.96 5.66
C LEU A 80 -12.02 10.68 4.48
N VAL A 81 -11.42 10.54 3.30
CA VAL A 81 -12.11 10.29 2.04
C VAL A 81 -11.59 8.96 1.50
N LEU A 82 -12.50 8.01 1.27
CA LEU A 82 -12.20 6.72 0.67
C LEU A 82 -12.83 6.65 -0.73
N PHE A 83 -12.07 6.20 -1.73
CA PHE A 83 -12.59 6.04 -3.09
C PHE A 83 -12.12 4.74 -3.74
N GLY A 84 -13.08 4.01 -4.33
CA GLY A 84 -12.85 2.83 -5.16
C GLY A 84 -12.34 1.60 -4.39
N GLY A 85 -11.55 0.79 -5.09
CA GLY A 85 -10.97 -0.46 -4.61
C GLY A 85 -11.62 -1.72 -5.17
N GLU A 86 -11.20 -2.86 -4.66
CA GLU A 86 -11.73 -4.17 -4.99
C GLU A 86 -11.95 -5.05 -3.77
N TYR A 87 -12.82 -6.04 -3.90
CA TYR A 87 -13.06 -7.12 -2.95
C TYR A 87 -13.01 -8.45 -3.67
N TYR A 88 -12.16 -9.37 -3.20
CA TYR A 88 -12.13 -10.75 -3.67
C TYR A 88 -12.58 -11.70 -2.57
N ASN A 89 -13.46 -12.63 -2.93
CA ASN A 89 -14.11 -13.53 -1.98
C ASN A 89 -13.73 -15.01 -2.20
N GLY A 90 -12.61 -15.29 -2.86
CA GLY A 90 -12.18 -16.64 -3.23
C GLY A 90 -12.75 -17.14 -4.56
N ARG A 91 -13.78 -16.49 -5.11
CA ARG A 91 -14.39 -16.88 -6.40
C ARG A 91 -14.57 -15.73 -7.37
N VAL A 92 -15.04 -14.59 -6.88
CA VAL A 92 -15.41 -13.43 -7.70
C VAL A 92 -14.78 -12.16 -7.15
N THR A 93 -14.29 -11.33 -8.05
CA THR A 93 -13.84 -9.97 -7.76
C THR A 93 -14.99 -8.98 -7.95
N THR A 94 -15.24 -8.17 -6.93
CA THR A 94 -16.16 -7.04 -6.97
C THR A 94 -15.36 -5.74 -6.97
N MET A 95 -15.60 -4.90 -7.97
CA MET A 95 -14.94 -3.60 -8.11
C MET A 95 -15.85 -2.47 -7.58
N PHE A 96 -15.25 -1.40 -7.06
CA PHE A 96 -15.98 -0.27 -6.49
C PHE A 96 -15.67 1.07 -7.21
N ASN A 97 -16.67 1.94 -7.31
CA ASN A 97 -16.53 3.38 -7.66
C ASN A 97 -17.26 4.31 -6.68
N ASP A 98 -17.56 3.81 -5.48
CA ASP A 98 -18.17 4.59 -4.43
C ASP A 98 -17.14 5.54 -3.79
N ILE A 99 -17.63 6.69 -3.30
CA ILE A 99 -16.85 7.62 -2.50
C ILE A 99 -17.50 7.73 -1.12
N HIS A 100 -16.69 7.49 -0.09
CA HIS A 100 -17.10 7.50 1.30
C HIS A 100 -16.34 8.57 2.09
N PHE A 101 -17.00 9.12 3.10
CA PHE A 101 -16.44 10.09 4.02
C PHE A 101 -16.52 9.53 5.45
N TYR A 102 -15.40 9.54 6.16
CA TYR A 102 -15.36 9.20 7.58
C TYR A 102 -15.23 10.46 8.42
N ASN A 103 -16.27 10.79 9.18
CA ASN A 103 -16.23 11.90 10.10
C ASN A 103 -15.48 11.53 11.37
N ILE A 104 -14.29 12.11 11.58
CA ILE A 104 -13.39 11.74 12.68
C ILE A 104 -14.01 12.05 14.05
N LYS A 105 -14.73 13.18 14.16
CA LYS A 105 -15.32 13.62 15.44
C LYS A 105 -16.51 12.76 15.85
N LYS A 106 -17.35 12.37 14.88
CA LYS A 106 -18.55 11.57 15.12
C LYS A 106 -18.27 10.06 15.08
N GLY A 107 -17.17 9.64 14.47
CA GLY A 107 -16.85 8.23 14.25
C GLY A 107 -17.82 7.54 13.29
N GLN A 108 -18.34 8.27 12.31
CA GLN A 108 -19.41 7.79 11.41
C GLN A 108 -18.98 7.88 9.96
N TRP A 109 -19.44 6.91 9.16
CA TRP A 109 -19.27 6.89 7.71
C TRP A 109 -20.51 7.49 7.02
N SER A 110 -20.27 8.16 5.90
CA SER A 110 -21.28 8.54 4.94
C SER A 110 -20.83 8.18 3.53
N ILE A 111 -21.78 7.85 2.68
CA ILE A 111 -21.58 7.62 1.25
C ILE A 111 -22.18 8.78 0.48
N LEU A 112 -21.47 9.25 -0.55
CA LEU A 112 -22.00 10.27 -1.45
C LEU A 112 -22.37 9.65 -2.79
N HIS A 113 -23.63 9.86 -3.16
CA HIS A 113 -24.17 9.49 -4.46
C HIS A 113 -24.02 10.65 -5.44
N THR A 114 -23.47 10.36 -6.61
CA THR A 114 -23.33 11.31 -7.72
C THR A 114 -23.69 10.63 -9.05
N PRO A 115 -24.37 11.36 -9.98
CA PRO A 115 -24.74 10.81 -11.28
C PRO A 115 -23.54 10.61 -12.20
N VAL A 116 -22.57 11.53 -12.09
CA VAL A 116 -21.30 11.44 -12.81
C VAL A 116 -20.24 11.02 -11.82
N LYS A 117 -19.50 9.96 -12.14
CA LYS A 117 -18.37 9.46 -11.36
C LYS A 117 -17.46 8.58 -12.25
N PRO A 118 -16.19 8.40 -11.86
CA PRO A 118 -15.28 7.53 -12.60
C PRO A 118 -15.81 6.08 -12.63
N PRO A 119 -15.49 5.30 -13.69
CA PRO A 119 -15.68 3.84 -13.69
C PRO A 119 -15.07 3.13 -12.47
N PRO A 120 -15.61 1.95 -12.08
CA PRO A 120 -15.08 1.14 -10.99
C PRO A 120 -13.60 0.80 -11.19
N ARG A 121 -12.79 1.00 -10.15
CA ARG A 121 -11.34 0.88 -10.27
C ARG A 121 -10.64 0.58 -8.96
N CYS A 122 -9.56 -0.18 -9.05
CA CYS A 122 -8.56 -0.37 -8.01
C CYS A 122 -7.17 0.05 -8.53
N ALA A 123 -6.15 0.05 -7.66
CA ALA A 123 -4.75 0.35 -7.99
C ALA A 123 -4.53 1.69 -8.74
N HIS A 124 -5.51 2.60 -8.64
CA HIS A 124 -5.42 3.98 -9.09
C HIS A 124 -4.63 4.79 -8.06
N GLN A 125 -4.30 6.03 -8.39
CA GLN A 125 -3.75 6.96 -7.40
C GLN A 125 -4.64 8.17 -7.28
N ALA A 126 -4.69 8.73 -6.07
CA ALA A 126 -5.40 9.96 -5.81
C ALA A 126 -4.52 10.96 -5.07
N VAL A 127 -4.66 12.24 -5.40
CA VAL A 127 -4.00 13.35 -4.67
C VAL A 127 -5.02 14.41 -4.29
N VAL A 128 -4.89 14.91 -3.07
CA VAL A 128 -5.75 15.99 -2.56
C VAL A 128 -5.03 17.32 -2.69
N LEU A 129 -5.74 18.33 -3.19
CA LEU A 129 -5.30 19.71 -3.26
C LEU A 129 -6.31 20.60 -2.53
N SER A 130 -5.83 21.54 -1.71
CA SER A 130 -6.72 22.46 -0.98
C SER A 130 -7.26 23.62 -1.84
N GLN A 131 -6.84 23.74 -3.10
CA GLN A 131 -7.30 24.82 -3.98
C GLN A 131 -8.81 24.71 -4.29
N LYS A 132 -9.45 25.84 -4.61
CA LYS A 132 -10.86 25.92 -5.05
C LYS A 132 -11.85 25.19 -4.11
N GLY A 133 -11.64 25.27 -2.79
CA GLY A 133 -12.50 24.60 -1.80
C GLY A 133 -12.28 23.09 -1.68
N GLY A 134 -11.10 22.63 -2.12
CA GLY A 134 -10.69 21.23 -2.06
C GLY A 134 -10.99 20.47 -3.35
N GLN A 135 -9.99 19.73 -3.82
CA GLN A 135 -10.10 18.84 -4.97
C GLN A 135 -9.41 17.50 -4.70
N LEU A 136 -10.02 16.39 -5.12
CA LEU A 136 -9.42 15.06 -5.16
C LEU A 136 -9.22 14.68 -6.62
N TRP A 137 -7.96 14.59 -7.05
CA TRP A 137 -7.59 14.21 -8.41
C TRP A 137 -7.26 12.73 -8.47
N VAL A 138 -7.78 12.01 -9.46
CA VAL A 138 -7.63 10.56 -9.65
C VAL A 138 -7.17 10.27 -11.06
N PHE A 139 -6.11 9.46 -11.21
CA PHE A 139 -5.63 9.00 -12.51
C PHE A 139 -5.53 7.48 -12.56
N GLY A 140 -5.86 6.91 -13.73
CA GLY A 140 -5.61 5.51 -14.06
C GLY A 140 -6.23 4.52 -13.09
N GLY A 141 -5.50 3.44 -12.82
CA GLY A 141 -6.00 2.25 -12.13
C GLY A 141 -6.49 1.20 -13.11
N GLU A 142 -7.15 0.17 -12.59
CA GLU A 142 -7.66 -0.93 -13.41
C GLU A 142 -9.02 -1.43 -12.94
N PHE A 143 -9.72 -2.05 -13.87
CA PHE A 143 -10.87 -2.90 -13.63
C PHE A 143 -10.45 -4.35 -13.82
N ILE A 144 -10.76 -5.19 -12.83
CA ILE A 144 -10.47 -6.61 -12.85
C ILE A 144 -11.77 -7.35 -13.12
N GLY A 145 -11.76 -8.24 -14.12
CA GLY A 145 -12.90 -9.10 -14.43
C GLY A 145 -13.28 -9.98 -13.23
N PRO A 146 -14.55 -10.40 -13.12
CA PRO A 146 -15.02 -11.22 -12.00
C PRO A 146 -14.10 -12.42 -11.67
N SER A 147 -13.61 -13.12 -12.68
CA SER A 147 -12.72 -14.28 -12.53
C SER A 147 -11.22 -13.97 -12.43
N ARG A 148 -10.83 -12.69 -12.38
CA ARG A 148 -9.42 -12.22 -12.38
C ARG A 148 -8.60 -12.64 -13.61
N SER A 149 -9.26 -13.07 -14.69
CA SER A 149 -8.60 -13.52 -15.92
C SER A 149 -8.37 -12.42 -16.95
N VAL A 150 -9.02 -11.26 -16.78
CA VAL A 150 -8.93 -10.11 -17.69
C VAL A 150 -8.83 -8.81 -16.91
N PHE A 151 -8.03 -7.88 -17.44
CA PHE A 151 -7.74 -6.60 -16.83
C PHE A 151 -7.95 -5.47 -17.84
N TYR A 152 -8.54 -4.38 -17.39
CA TYR A 152 -8.69 -3.14 -18.16
C TYR A 152 -8.02 -2.00 -17.41
N HIS A 153 -6.90 -1.49 -17.96
CA HIS A 153 -6.20 -0.36 -17.37
C HIS A 153 -6.76 0.96 -17.91
N TYR A 154 -7.09 1.86 -16.99
CA TYR A 154 -7.58 3.19 -17.31
C TYR A 154 -6.44 4.16 -17.64
N LYS A 155 -6.74 5.15 -18.47
CA LYS A 155 -5.89 6.33 -18.78
C LYS A 155 -6.63 7.65 -18.55
N ASP A 156 -7.83 7.58 -18.00
CA ASP A 156 -8.67 8.73 -17.74
C ASP A 156 -8.17 9.50 -16.51
N PHE A 157 -8.57 10.78 -16.45
CA PHE A 157 -8.15 11.69 -15.41
C PHE A 157 -9.37 12.41 -14.87
N TRP A 158 -9.61 12.30 -13.58
CA TRP A 158 -10.81 12.78 -12.93
C TRP A 158 -10.46 13.73 -11.79
N VAL A 159 -11.34 14.69 -11.55
CA VAL A 159 -11.30 15.53 -10.35
C VAL A 159 -12.67 15.50 -9.68
N PHE A 160 -12.67 15.30 -8.36
CA PHE A 160 -13.82 15.55 -7.51
C PHE A 160 -13.65 16.89 -6.82
N HIS A 161 -14.62 17.78 -7.00
CA HIS A 161 -14.65 19.09 -6.36
C HIS A 161 -15.40 18.98 -5.03
N PHE A 162 -14.69 19.07 -3.89
CA PHE A 162 -15.31 18.89 -2.57
C PHE A 162 -16.39 19.92 -2.27
N ALA A 163 -16.17 21.18 -2.68
CA ALA A 163 -17.13 22.27 -2.49
C ALA A 163 -18.45 22.03 -3.24
N GLU A 164 -18.39 21.43 -4.42
CA GLU A 164 -19.54 21.23 -5.32
C GLU A 164 -20.13 19.81 -5.23
N LYS A 165 -19.42 18.89 -4.55
CA LYS A 165 -19.76 17.47 -4.45
C LYS A 165 -20.02 16.81 -5.81
N ARG A 166 -19.21 17.15 -6.82
CA ARG A 166 -19.32 16.58 -8.16
C ARG A 166 -17.98 16.12 -8.72
N TRP A 167 -18.04 15.10 -9.56
CA TRP A 167 -16.93 14.67 -10.39
C TRP A 167 -16.90 15.41 -11.73
N GLU A 168 -15.70 15.50 -12.30
CA GLU A 168 -15.44 16.04 -13.63
C GLU A 168 -14.32 15.22 -14.29
N GLU A 169 -14.55 14.76 -15.51
CA GLU A 169 -13.52 14.13 -16.34
C GLU A 169 -12.69 15.23 -17.02
N ILE A 170 -11.39 15.21 -16.80
CA ILE A 170 -10.45 16.17 -17.37
C ILE A 170 -9.81 15.57 -18.62
N LYS A 171 -10.21 16.09 -19.78
CA LYS A 171 -9.63 15.73 -21.07
C LYS A 171 -8.50 16.68 -21.41
N ALA A 172 -7.27 16.21 -21.27
CA ALA A 172 -6.07 16.99 -21.56
C ALA A 172 -5.16 16.27 -22.57
N PRO A 173 -4.56 17.02 -23.52
CA PRO A 173 -3.63 16.44 -24.48
C PRO A 173 -2.34 15.99 -23.79
N GLY A 174 -1.67 14.99 -24.39
CA GLY A 174 -0.39 14.47 -23.90
C GLY A 174 -0.47 13.55 -22.69
N ALA A 175 -1.68 13.10 -22.31
CA ALA A 175 -1.90 12.24 -21.15
C ALA A 175 -1.05 10.96 -21.18
N PRO A 176 -0.63 10.44 -20.01
CA PRO A 176 0.09 9.17 -19.94
C PRO A 176 -0.73 8.00 -20.52
N PRO A 177 -0.07 6.97 -21.07
CA PRO A 177 -0.71 5.69 -21.40
C PRO A 177 -1.44 5.08 -20.20
N SER A 178 -2.40 4.18 -20.48
CA SER A 178 -3.13 3.47 -19.43
C SER A 178 -2.22 2.66 -18.55
N ARG A 179 -2.49 2.71 -17.24
CA ARG A 179 -1.63 2.12 -16.22
C ARG A 179 -2.34 1.97 -14.87
N SER A 180 -1.98 0.95 -14.12
CA SER A 180 -2.28 0.77 -12.69
C SER A 180 -0.97 0.64 -11.89
N GLY A 181 -1.06 0.71 -10.56
CA GLY A 181 0.11 0.58 -9.67
C GLY A 181 1.19 1.67 -9.83
N HIS A 182 0.90 2.72 -10.59
CA HIS A 182 1.74 3.91 -10.71
C HIS A 182 1.69 4.72 -9.43
N ARG A 183 2.52 5.76 -9.32
CA ARG A 183 2.42 6.74 -8.25
C ARG A 183 2.13 8.13 -8.76
N MET A 184 1.35 8.88 -7.99
CA MET A 184 0.93 10.24 -8.30
C MET A 184 1.11 11.11 -7.06
N VAL A 185 1.75 12.26 -7.21
CA VAL A 185 1.95 13.24 -6.13
C VAL A 185 1.63 14.65 -6.61
N ALA A 186 1.13 15.46 -5.69
CA ALA A 186 0.98 16.89 -5.90
C ALA A 186 2.28 17.61 -5.51
N ARG A 187 2.74 18.50 -6.39
CA ARG A 187 3.90 19.35 -6.17
C ARG A 187 3.58 20.76 -6.65
N ARG A 188 3.42 21.71 -5.73
CA ARG A 188 3.05 23.10 -6.06
C ARG A 188 1.79 23.12 -6.94
N LYS A 189 1.87 23.65 -8.16
CA LYS A 189 0.79 23.67 -9.15
C LYS A 189 0.88 22.55 -10.20
N GLN A 190 1.49 21.43 -9.83
CA GLN A 190 1.71 20.31 -10.73
C GLN A 190 1.28 19.00 -10.09
N ILE A 191 0.79 18.08 -10.91
CA ILE A 191 0.59 16.68 -10.53
C ILE A 191 1.62 15.87 -11.30
N VAL A 192 2.40 15.08 -10.57
CA VAL A 192 3.52 14.30 -11.11
C VAL A 192 3.19 12.82 -11.02
N ILE A 193 3.31 12.10 -12.14
CA ILE A 193 3.08 10.66 -12.25
C ILE A 193 4.38 9.95 -12.59
N PHE A 194 4.66 8.86 -11.89
CA PHE A 194 5.81 7.99 -12.16
C PHE A 194 5.41 6.51 -12.21
N GLY A 195 5.95 5.80 -13.21
CA GLY A 195 5.94 4.35 -13.28
C GLY A 195 4.55 3.72 -13.42
N GLY A 196 4.39 2.55 -12.81
CA GLY A 196 3.21 1.68 -12.92
C GLY A 196 3.38 0.60 -13.96
N PHE A 197 2.29 -0.10 -14.28
CA PHE A 197 2.30 -1.13 -15.30
C PHE A 197 0.97 -1.21 -16.03
N ARG A 198 0.97 -1.92 -17.16
CA ARG A 198 -0.21 -2.32 -17.91
C ARG A 198 -0.08 -3.78 -18.26
N GLU A 199 -1.09 -4.54 -17.91
CA GLU A 199 -1.27 -5.93 -18.26
C GLU A 199 -2.32 -6.09 -19.36
N THR A 200 -2.12 -7.13 -20.15
CA THR A 200 -3.04 -7.64 -21.14
C THR A 200 -3.00 -9.15 -21.05
N VAL A 201 -3.97 -9.80 -21.68
CA VAL A 201 -4.08 -11.27 -21.75
C VAL A 201 -2.79 -11.95 -22.27
N GLN A 202 -1.93 -11.24 -23.02
CA GLN A 202 -0.72 -11.81 -23.65
C GLN A 202 0.59 -11.33 -23.02
N ASP A 203 0.59 -10.15 -22.41
CA ASP A 203 1.81 -9.47 -22.01
C ASP A 203 1.58 -8.44 -20.93
N TYR A 204 2.64 -8.14 -20.19
CA TYR A 204 2.68 -7.08 -19.18
C TYR A 204 3.81 -6.11 -19.49
N LYS A 205 3.57 -4.83 -19.26
CA LYS A 205 4.55 -3.77 -19.49
C LYS A 205 4.63 -2.87 -18.27
N TYR A 206 5.81 -2.85 -17.66
CA TYR A 206 6.14 -1.88 -16.61
C TYR A 206 6.65 -0.57 -17.21
N TYR A 207 6.43 0.52 -16.49
CA TYR A 207 6.86 1.87 -16.85
C TYR A 207 7.87 2.41 -15.83
N ASN A 208 8.74 3.30 -16.28
CA ASN A 208 9.59 4.18 -15.46
C ASN A 208 9.56 5.63 -15.99
N ASP A 209 8.54 5.95 -16.78
CA ASP A 209 8.36 7.26 -17.36
C ASP A 209 7.82 8.25 -16.31
N LEU A 210 8.05 9.54 -16.60
CA LEU A 210 7.65 10.65 -15.74
C LEU A 210 6.73 11.57 -16.54
N TYR A 211 5.56 11.87 -15.98
CA TYR A 211 4.59 12.80 -16.56
C TYR A 211 4.24 13.89 -15.57
N VAL A 212 4.02 15.10 -16.09
CA VAL A 212 3.62 16.26 -15.29
C VAL A 212 2.38 16.88 -15.90
N PHE A 213 1.33 16.99 -15.11
CA PHE A 213 0.16 17.80 -15.42
C PHE A 213 0.32 19.18 -14.79
N ASP A 214 0.18 20.22 -15.61
CA ASP A 214 0.19 21.59 -15.16
C ASP A 214 -1.24 22.04 -14.81
N LEU A 215 -1.46 22.48 -13.56
CA LEU A 215 -2.79 22.87 -13.07
C LEU A 215 -3.22 24.28 -13.53
N ASP A 216 -2.31 25.08 -14.07
CA ASP A 216 -2.65 26.39 -14.66
C ASP A 216 -3.04 26.23 -16.13
N THR A 217 -2.31 25.42 -16.91
CA THR A 217 -2.54 25.25 -18.36
C THR A 217 -3.41 24.05 -18.73
N TYR A 218 -3.65 23.13 -17.80
CA TYR A 218 -4.39 21.88 -18.03
C TYR A 218 -3.78 21.01 -19.15
N THR A 219 -2.46 20.91 -19.18
CA THR A 219 -1.72 20.12 -20.17
C THR A 219 -0.80 19.10 -19.52
N TRP A 220 -0.70 17.91 -20.11
CA TRP A 220 0.30 16.93 -19.73
C TRP A 220 1.58 17.10 -20.52
N ASN A 221 2.71 16.91 -19.84
CA ASN A 221 4.03 16.90 -20.44
C ASN A 221 4.76 15.63 -20.00
N LYS A 222 5.28 14.87 -20.98
CA LYS A 222 6.23 13.79 -20.70
C LYS A 222 7.59 14.42 -20.40
N ILE A 223 8.19 14.05 -19.28
CA ILE A 223 9.44 14.62 -18.81
C ILE A 223 10.58 13.64 -19.07
N GLU A 224 11.59 14.10 -19.81
CA GLU A 224 12.85 13.39 -19.99
C GLU A 224 13.83 13.81 -18.88
N ALA A 225 13.82 13.07 -17.77
CA ALA A 225 14.69 13.34 -16.62
C ALA A 225 16.11 12.80 -16.85
N VAL A 226 17.11 13.51 -16.32
CA VAL A 226 18.52 13.11 -16.37
C VAL A 226 18.97 12.44 -15.07
N GLY A 227 20.19 11.91 -15.03
CA GLY A 227 20.76 11.27 -13.84
C GLY A 227 20.53 9.77 -13.82
N LYS A 228 20.51 9.17 -12.62
CA LYS A 228 20.31 7.71 -12.48
C LYS A 228 18.82 7.42 -12.39
N ILE A 229 18.22 7.11 -13.53
CA ILE A 229 16.79 6.85 -13.68
C ILE A 229 16.44 5.53 -12.96
N PRO A 230 15.39 5.48 -12.13
CA PRO A 230 14.92 4.23 -11.56
C PRO A 230 14.50 3.23 -12.65
N SER A 231 14.68 1.95 -12.39
CA SER A 231 14.18 0.87 -13.27
C SER A 231 12.65 0.90 -13.38
N PHE A 232 12.12 0.25 -14.44
CA PHE A 232 10.69 -0.03 -14.58
C PHE A 232 10.14 -0.64 -13.31
N ARG A 233 9.02 -0.13 -12.78
CA ARG A 233 8.45 -0.59 -11.51
C ARG A 233 7.00 -0.12 -11.30
N SER A 234 6.25 -0.88 -10.53
CA SER A 234 4.96 -0.51 -9.94
C SER A 234 5.03 -0.58 -8.41
N GLY A 235 4.01 -0.09 -7.72
CA GLY A 235 3.85 -0.26 -6.26
C GLY A 235 4.86 0.48 -5.39
N CYS A 236 5.86 1.17 -5.95
CA CYS A 236 6.90 1.93 -5.23
C CYS A 236 6.32 2.99 -4.30
N LEU A 237 7.04 3.44 -3.27
CA LEU A 237 6.64 4.61 -2.50
C LEU A 237 7.06 5.87 -3.24
N PHE A 238 6.18 6.88 -3.31
CA PHE A 238 6.50 8.18 -3.90
C PHE A 238 5.84 9.30 -3.10
N ALA A 239 6.63 10.27 -2.64
CA ALA A 239 6.14 11.33 -1.78
C ALA A 239 6.79 12.69 -2.12
N PRO A 240 6.02 13.79 -2.07
CA PRO A 240 6.57 15.13 -2.22
C PRO A 240 7.24 15.58 -0.91
N LEU A 241 8.31 16.37 -1.03
CA LEU A 241 8.96 17.06 0.08
C LEU A 241 8.58 18.55 0.06
N VAL A 242 8.64 19.19 1.22
CA VAL A 242 8.37 20.62 1.41
C VAL A 242 9.30 21.50 0.56
N ASP A 243 10.55 21.08 0.36
CA ASP A 243 11.53 21.79 -0.46
C ASP A 243 11.28 21.66 -1.98
N GLY A 244 10.29 20.85 -2.38
CA GLY A 244 9.95 20.59 -3.76
C GLY A 244 10.74 19.45 -4.41
N ARG A 245 11.56 18.68 -3.68
CA ARG A 245 12.00 17.36 -4.17
C ARG A 245 10.85 16.36 -4.06
N MET A 246 10.98 15.21 -4.71
CA MET A 246 10.14 14.03 -4.45
C MET A 246 11.02 12.85 -4.14
N LEU A 247 10.66 12.07 -3.12
CA LEU A 247 11.34 10.84 -2.74
C LEU A 247 10.64 9.65 -3.39
N LEU A 248 11.43 8.74 -3.95
CA LEU A 248 11.00 7.44 -4.45
C LEU A 248 11.72 6.34 -3.67
N TYR A 249 11.01 5.29 -3.27
CA TYR A 249 11.59 4.12 -2.62
C TYR A 249 10.95 2.81 -3.08
N GLY A 250 11.79 1.84 -3.42
CA GLY A 250 11.39 0.46 -3.69
C GLY A 250 10.40 0.29 -4.84
N GLY A 251 9.49 -0.67 -4.71
CA GLY A 251 8.53 -1.09 -5.72
C GLY A 251 8.75 -2.54 -6.17
N TYR A 252 8.01 -2.96 -7.18
CA TYR A 252 8.06 -4.31 -7.73
C TYR A 252 8.09 -4.28 -9.25
N THR A 253 8.77 -5.27 -9.84
CA THR A 253 8.77 -5.53 -11.27
C THR A 253 8.76 -7.01 -11.52
N LYS A 254 8.08 -7.42 -12.58
CA LYS A 254 8.12 -8.79 -13.10
C LYS A 254 8.92 -8.78 -14.40
N GLU A 255 9.86 -9.70 -14.56
CA GLU A 255 10.70 -9.83 -15.76
C GLU A 255 10.63 -11.24 -16.34
N LYS A 256 10.44 -11.34 -17.67
CA LYS A 256 10.46 -12.62 -18.41
C LYS A 256 11.90 -13.13 -18.50
N VAL A 257 12.24 -14.20 -17.77
CA VAL A 257 13.60 -14.78 -17.78
C VAL A 257 13.73 -15.85 -18.85
N LYS A 258 12.74 -16.74 -18.96
CA LYS A 258 12.63 -17.76 -20.00
C LYS A 258 11.21 -17.77 -20.57
N LYS A 259 10.99 -18.57 -21.62
CA LYS A 259 9.64 -18.81 -22.12
C LYS A 259 8.82 -19.43 -21.00
N ASP A 260 7.72 -18.77 -20.64
CA ASP A 260 6.77 -19.17 -19.60
C ASP A 260 7.35 -19.16 -18.16
N VAL A 261 8.52 -18.52 -17.93
CA VAL A 261 9.09 -18.32 -16.58
C VAL A 261 9.34 -16.84 -16.34
N ASP A 262 8.63 -16.31 -15.36
CA ASP A 262 8.74 -14.94 -14.90
C ASP A 262 9.47 -14.87 -13.55
N LYS A 263 10.24 -13.82 -13.31
CA LYS A 263 10.88 -13.56 -12.02
C LYS A 263 10.38 -12.25 -11.42
N GLY A 264 9.98 -12.28 -10.15
CA GLY A 264 9.70 -11.10 -9.36
C GLY A 264 10.97 -10.40 -8.90
N ILE A 265 10.94 -9.07 -8.90
CA ILE A 265 12.04 -8.24 -8.39
C ILE A 265 11.44 -7.18 -7.48
N SER A 266 11.63 -7.38 -6.17
CA SER A 266 11.36 -6.38 -5.15
C SER A 266 12.52 -5.40 -5.05
N HIS A 267 12.27 -4.13 -5.35
CA HIS A 267 13.26 -3.07 -5.29
C HIS A 267 13.37 -2.50 -3.87
N THR A 268 14.58 -2.15 -3.45
CA THR A 268 14.88 -1.49 -2.16
C THR A 268 15.73 -0.23 -2.31
N ASP A 269 15.92 0.24 -3.54
CA ASP A 269 16.66 1.45 -3.86
C ASP A 269 15.84 2.72 -3.59
N MET A 270 16.55 3.82 -3.33
CA MET A 270 15.95 5.12 -3.00
C MET A 270 16.47 6.21 -3.93
N TYR A 271 15.59 7.14 -4.29
CA TYR A 271 15.93 8.27 -5.16
C TYR A 271 15.29 9.56 -4.68
N TYR A 272 15.94 10.67 -4.98
CA TYR A 272 15.32 11.98 -5.02
C TYR A 272 15.17 12.46 -6.46
N LEU A 273 13.96 12.84 -6.83
CA LEU A 273 13.67 13.62 -8.03
C LEU A 273 13.75 15.10 -7.68
N GLN A 274 14.70 15.81 -8.29
CA GLN A 274 14.91 17.23 -8.11
C GLN A 274 14.53 17.99 -9.38
N VAL A 275 13.93 19.16 -9.21
CA VAL A 275 13.56 20.08 -10.31
C VAL A 275 14.38 21.35 -10.18
N ASP A 276 15.09 21.72 -11.24
CA ASP A 276 15.77 23.01 -11.33
C ASP A 276 14.80 24.09 -11.81
N GLU A 277 14.20 24.79 -10.85
CA GLU A 277 13.23 25.87 -11.06
C GLU A 277 13.80 27.10 -11.79
N LYS A 278 15.13 27.24 -11.88
CA LYS A 278 15.77 28.36 -12.59
C LYS A 278 15.93 28.10 -14.09
N SER A 279 15.76 26.86 -14.51
CA SER A 279 15.90 26.46 -15.91
C SER A 279 14.56 26.50 -16.64
N VAL A 280 14.58 26.99 -17.89
CA VAL A 280 13.40 26.99 -18.79
C VAL A 280 13.82 26.30 -20.11
N PRO A 281 13.25 25.14 -20.46
CA PRO A 281 12.31 24.34 -19.66
C PRO A 281 12.97 23.80 -18.38
N HIS A 282 12.14 23.55 -17.36
CA HIS A 282 12.57 22.97 -16.09
C HIS A 282 13.32 21.66 -16.31
N LYS A 283 14.54 21.55 -15.76
CA LYS A 283 15.35 20.34 -15.79
C LYS A 283 15.03 19.45 -14.60
N TRP A 284 14.74 18.19 -14.89
CA TRP A 284 14.43 17.18 -13.89
C TRP A 284 15.60 16.21 -13.76
N LYS A 285 16.01 15.92 -12.52
CA LYS A 285 17.17 15.06 -12.24
C LYS A 285 16.85 14.04 -11.16
N TRP A 286 17.06 12.77 -11.49
CA TRP A 286 17.08 11.68 -10.53
C TRP A 286 18.46 11.56 -9.89
N ASN A 287 18.49 11.59 -8.56
CA ASN A 287 19.66 11.31 -7.76
C ASN A 287 19.38 10.06 -6.92
N GLN A 288 20.03 8.94 -7.24
CA GLN A 288 19.97 7.75 -6.39
C GLN A 288 20.73 8.02 -5.09
N VAL A 289 20.14 7.62 -3.97
CA VAL A 289 20.72 7.74 -2.63
C VAL A 289 20.63 6.40 -1.91
N LYS A 290 21.49 6.19 -0.92
CA LYS A 290 21.36 5.04 -0.02
C LYS A 290 20.37 5.38 1.09
N PRO A 291 19.41 4.49 1.42
CA PRO A 291 18.61 4.64 2.62
C PRO A 291 19.51 4.79 3.86
N SER A 292 19.14 5.69 4.76
CA SER A 292 19.79 5.88 6.06
C SER A 292 18.93 5.26 7.18
N GLY A 293 19.52 5.03 8.36
CA GLY A 293 18.82 4.40 9.49
C GLY A 293 18.63 2.90 9.28
N ILE A 294 17.46 2.38 9.66
CA ILE A 294 17.12 0.96 9.58
C ILE A 294 15.93 0.81 8.62
N PRO A 295 16.19 0.62 7.31
CA PRO A 295 15.12 0.44 6.33
C PRO A 295 14.38 -0.89 6.55
N PRO A 296 13.13 -1.01 6.07
CA PRO A 296 12.42 -2.29 6.07
C PRO A 296 13.22 -3.34 5.28
N SER A 297 13.04 -4.61 5.65
CA SER A 297 13.58 -5.72 4.83
C SER A 297 12.94 -5.73 3.44
N ILE A 298 13.48 -6.55 2.53
CA ILE A 298 13.00 -6.63 1.15
C ILE A 298 11.50 -7.00 1.18
N ARG A 299 10.66 -6.13 0.63
CA ARG A 299 9.21 -6.33 0.49
C ARG A 299 8.62 -5.32 -0.49
N CYS A 300 7.46 -5.64 -1.05
CA CYS A 300 6.65 -4.74 -1.85
C CYS A 300 5.31 -4.44 -1.14
N GLY A 301 4.45 -3.63 -1.76
CA GLY A 301 3.10 -3.39 -1.23
C GLY A 301 3.03 -2.60 0.09
N ILE A 302 4.13 -1.97 0.51
CA ILE A 302 4.18 -1.11 1.70
C ILE A 302 3.17 0.02 1.56
N SER A 303 2.32 0.20 2.57
CA SER A 303 1.40 1.33 2.65
C SER A 303 2.11 2.55 3.23
N MET A 304 1.80 3.75 2.73
CA MET A 304 2.45 4.98 3.19
C MET A 304 1.43 6.10 3.36
N ALA A 305 1.53 6.84 4.46
CA ALA A 305 0.86 8.11 4.67
C ALA A 305 1.88 9.23 4.92
N VAL A 306 1.84 10.26 4.08
CA VAL A 306 2.66 11.46 4.26
C VAL A 306 2.06 12.29 5.40
N ALA A 307 2.92 12.67 6.34
CA ALA A 307 2.64 13.55 7.45
C ALA A 307 3.32 14.92 7.23
N PRO A 308 2.97 15.96 8.01
CA PRO A 308 3.68 17.23 7.97
C PRO A 308 5.18 17.10 8.27
N ASN A 309 5.95 18.13 7.92
CA ASN A 309 7.38 18.27 8.24
C ASN A 309 8.29 17.18 7.65
N ASN A 310 8.05 16.79 6.39
CA ASN A 310 8.83 15.78 5.68
C ASN A 310 8.88 14.41 6.40
N LEU A 311 7.83 14.05 7.14
CA LEU A 311 7.67 12.73 7.73
C LEU A 311 6.69 11.89 6.90
N ALA A 312 6.92 10.59 6.82
CA ALA A 312 5.94 9.63 6.34
C ALA A 312 5.89 8.43 7.28
N TYR A 313 4.69 7.87 7.46
CA TYR A 313 4.48 6.63 8.18
C TYR A 313 4.29 5.51 7.16
N CYS A 314 5.03 4.42 7.32
CA CYS A 314 5.01 3.27 6.42
C CYS A 314 4.65 2.02 7.20
N PHE A 315 3.70 1.22 6.72
CA PHE A 315 3.22 0.04 7.42
C PHE A 315 3.12 -1.17 6.50
N GLY A 316 3.55 -2.32 7.02
CA GLY A 316 3.39 -3.63 6.42
C GLY A 316 4.08 -3.78 5.06
N GLY A 317 3.45 -4.53 4.16
CA GLY A 317 4.01 -5.00 2.89
C GLY A 317 4.17 -6.52 2.89
N VAL A 318 4.53 -7.07 1.73
CA VAL A 318 4.68 -8.52 1.50
C VAL A 318 6.04 -8.83 0.86
N TYR A 319 6.65 -9.93 1.29
CA TYR A 319 7.79 -10.54 0.64
C TYR A 319 7.39 -11.91 0.13
N ASP A 320 7.59 -12.15 -1.17
CA ASP A 320 7.30 -13.44 -1.80
C ASP A 320 8.62 -14.17 -2.02
N ASP A 321 8.74 -15.40 -1.51
CA ASP A 321 9.95 -16.21 -1.64
C ASP A 321 9.91 -17.01 -2.95
N ASP A 322 10.44 -16.41 -4.02
CA ASP A 322 10.50 -17.00 -5.37
C ASP A 322 11.56 -18.13 -5.50
N ASP A 323 12.35 -18.43 -4.46
CA ASP A 323 13.43 -19.44 -4.49
C ASP A 323 13.01 -20.83 -3.94
N VAL A 324 11.79 -20.95 -3.38
CA VAL A 324 11.14 -22.23 -3.07
C VAL A 324 10.53 -22.79 -4.36
N ASP A 325 10.56 -24.10 -4.59
CA ASP A 325 10.08 -24.74 -5.82
C ASP A 325 8.77 -24.09 -6.32
N GLU A 326 8.64 -23.85 -7.64
CA GLU A 326 7.57 -23.02 -8.26
C GLU A 326 6.11 -23.38 -7.85
N GLU A 327 5.91 -24.52 -7.19
CA GLU A 327 4.63 -25.01 -6.68
C GLU A 327 4.26 -24.46 -5.27
N ASP A 328 5.23 -23.97 -4.47
CA ASP A 328 5.03 -23.50 -3.09
C ASP A 328 5.52 -22.05 -2.86
N LEU A 329 4.87 -21.06 -3.48
CA LEU A 329 5.18 -19.64 -3.21
C LEU A 329 4.77 -19.27 -1.77
N ILE A 330 5.75 -18.97 -0.92
CA ILE A 330 5.50 -18.53 0.46
C ILE A 330 5.51 -17.00 0.53
N SER A 331 4.35 -16.41 0.85
CA SER A 331 4.19 -14.97 1.06
C SER A 331 4.32 -14.59 2.54
N LEU A 332 5.28 -13.73 2.88
CA LEU A 332 5.48 -13.20 4.23
C LEU A 332 4.90 -11.78 4.35
N PHE A 333 3.76 -11.66 5.04
CA PHE A 333 3.13 -10.37 5.32
C PHE A 333 3.68 -9.71 6.59
N HIS A 334 4.11 -8.46 6.45
CA HIS A 334 4.68 -7.69 7.55
C HIS A 334 3.64 -6.81 8.25
N ASN A 335 3.83 -6.58 9.55
CA ASN A 335 3.02 -5.70 10.40
C ASN A 335 3.85 -4.62 11.14
N ASP A 336 5.09 -4.41 10.71
CA ASP A 336 5.98 -3.40 11.27
C ASP A 336 5.58 -1.99 10.81
N LEU A 337 5.81 -1.00 11.67
CA LEU A 337 5.56 0.41 11.42
C LEU A 337 6.90 1.15 11.39
N TYR A 338 7.11 1.98 10.37
CA TYR A 338 8.27 2.85 10.26
C TYR A 338 7.86 4.31 10.16
N VAL A 339 8.72 5.18 10.68
CA VAL A 339 8.78 6.59 10.30
C VAL A 339 9.92 6.77 9.31
N LEU A 340 9.61 7.39 8.17
CA LEU A 340 10.57 7.84 7.19
C LEU A 340 10.75 9.36 7.30
N GLU A 341 11.91 9.79 7.78
CA GLU A 341 12.35 11.19 7.66
C GLU A 341 12.75 11.44 6.20
N MET A 342 11.78 11.85 5.38
CA MET A 342 11.89 11.90 3.92
C MET A 342 13.01 12.83 3.45
N GLU A 343 13.31 13.91 4.17
CA GLU A 343 14.36 14.86 3.80
C GLU A 343 15.77 14.25 3.84
N LYS A 344 16.01 13.38 4.83
CA LYS A 344 17.29 12.68 5.05
C LYS A 344 17.30 11.27 4.47
N GLY A 345 16.14 10.76 4.05
CA GLY A 345 15.98 9.37 3.63
C GLY A 345 16.24 8.40 4.77
N ARG A 346 15.96 8.81 6.03
CA ARG A 346 16.27 8.04 7.24
C ARG A 346 15.04 7.26 7.70
N TRP A 347 15.16 5.94 7.72
CA TRP A 347 14.15 5.01 8.22
C TRP A 347 14.35 4.73 9.70
N LEU A 348 13.25 4.80 10.45
CA LEU A 348 13.21 4.53 11.88
C LEU A 348 12.07 3.56 12.18
N PRO A 349 12.35 2.34 12.67
CA PRO A 349 11.30 1.46 13.15
C PRO A 349 10.61 2.09 14.35
N VAL A 350 9.28 1.97 14.40
CA VAL A 350 8.46 2.48 15.50
C VAL A 350 8.22 1.35 16.49
N THR A 351 8.63 1.58 17.73
CA THR A 351 8.27 0.72 18.86
C THR A 351 7.20 1.41 19.68
N LEU A 352 6.07 0.74 19.87
CA LEU A 352 4.96 1.24 20.67
C LEU A 352 5.25 1.04 22.16
N HIS A 353 4.92 2.03 22.98
CA HIS A 353 5.28 2.04 24.41
C HIS A 353 4.32 1.22 25.29
N GLY A 354 3.14 0.89 24.77
CA GLY A 354 2.04 0.29 25.55
C GLY A 354 1.41 1.28 26.52
N LYS A 355 0.17 1.02 26.93
CA LYS A 355 -0.46 1.82 27.98
C LYS A 355 0.21 1.54 29.32
N SER A 356 0.94 2.50 29.85
CA SER A 356 1.33 2.48 31.27
C SER A 356 0.05 2.42 32.11
N SER A 357 -0.10 1.38 32.95
CA SER A 357 -1.23 1.29 33.88
C SER A 357 -1.12 2.45 34.88
N ARG A 358 -1.82 3.55 34.60
CA ARG A 358 -2.04 4.58 35.61
C ARG A 358 -2.90 3.96 36.69
N THR A 359 -2.24 3.41 37.72
CA THR A 359 -2.86 3.12 39.00
C THR A 359 -3.63 4.38 39.41
N THR A 360 -4.95 4.27 39.39
CA THR A 360 -5.83 5.24 40.00
C THR A 360 -5.43 5.30 41.47
N ARG A 361 -4.62 6.30 41.85
CA ARG A 361 -4.51 6.71 43.25
C ARG A 361 -5.93 7.08 43.66
N LYS A 362 -6.64 6.12 44.26
CA LYS A 362 -7.89 6.34 44.96
C LYS A 362 -7.62 7.48 45.93
N LYS A 363 -8.22 8.65 45.66
CA LYS A 363 -8.40 9.69 46.68
C LYS A 363 -9.17 9.02 47.82
N ARG A 364 -8.46 8.57 48.87
CA ARG A 364 -9.09 8.22 50.14
C ARG A 364 -9.67 9.53 50.70
N ARG A 365 -11.00 9.64 50.69
CA ARG A 365 -11.72 10.62 51.52
C ARG A 365 -11.32 10.35 52.96
N LYS A 366 -10.82 11.38 53.63
CA LYS A 366 -10.55 11.38 55.07
C LYS A 366 -11.92 11.38 55.77
N VAL A 367 -12.33 10.22 56.29
CA VAL A 367 -13.36 10.16 57.34
C VAL A 367 -12.60 10.34 58.65
N ARG A 368 -13.03 11.32 59.45
CA ARG A 368 -12.61 11.48 60.84
C ARG A 368 -13.44 10.52 61.67
N ASP A 369 -12.79 9.67 62.45
CA ASP A 369 -13.35 9.14 63.70
C ASP A 369 -12.21 9.10 64.71
N ASP A 370 -12.54 9.60 65.90
CA ASP A 370 -11.69 9.79 67.07
C ASP A 370 -11.25 8.46 67.71
N ASP A 371 -10.04 8.51 68.27
CA ASP A 371 -9.52 7.87 69.48
C ASP A 371 -9.92 6.43 69.85
N MET A 372 -8.91 5.55 69.94
CA MET A 372 -8.58 4.74 71.14
C MET A 372 -7.20 4.05 70.96
N GLU A 373 -6.20 4.58 71.70
CA GLU A 373 -5.10 3.93 72.48
C GLU A 373 -4.28 2.76 71.87
N GLU A 374 -2.97 2.97 71.66
CA GLU A 374 -1.82 2.50 72.50
C GLU A 374 -1.28 1.11 72.02
N ASP A 375 0.01 0.82 71.87
CA ASP A 375 1.28 1.52 72.08
C ASP A 375 2.41 0.71 71.37
N TYR A 376 3.66 1.17 71.52
CA TYR A 376 4.98 0.57 71.23
C TYR A 376 5.73 1.09 69.98
N GLU A 377 6.45 2.20 70.23
CA GLU A 377 7.91 2.39 70.14
C GLU A 377 8.66 1.86 68.89
N GLU A 378 9.61 2.57 68.26
CA GLU A 378 10.20 3.89 68.46
C GLU A 378 10.80 4.32 67.11
N SER A 379 10.84 5.64 66.96
CA SER A 379 11.19 6.48 65.83
C SER A 379 12.60 6.34 65.25
N GLU A 380 12.64 6.69 63.97
CA GLU A 380 13.68 7.46 63.26
C GLU A 380 14.95 7.85 64.00
N LYS A 381 16.07 7.62 63.30
CA LYS A 381 17.32 8.39 63.27
C LYS A 381 18.19 7.66 62.23
N VAL A 382 18.79 8.23 61.18
CA VAL A 382 19.33 9.57 60.92
C VAL A 382 19.52 9.66 59.40
N ALA A 383 19.10 10.76 58.79
CA ALA A 383 19.65 11.20 57.52
C ALA A 383 21.11 11.63 57.73
N GLU A 384 21.99 11.24 56.82
CA GLU A 384 23.45 11.50 56.76
C GLU A 384 24.36 10.40 57.31
N SER A 385 24.81 9.52 56.41
CA SER A 385 26.23 9.19 56.30
C SER A 385 26.50 8.43 55.01
N LEU A 386 27.56 8.86 54.31
CA LEU A 386 28.26 8.22 53.18
C LEU A 386 27.96 8.78 51.77
N GLU A 387 28.38 10.03 51.56
CA GLU A 387 29.21 10.34 50.40
C GLU A 387 30.49 9.48 50.40
N LYS A 388 30.87 8.99 49.21
CA LYS A 388 32.23 8.89 48.62
C LYS A 388 32.49 7.56 47.93
N ALA A 389 32.36 7.56 46.61
CA ALA A 389 33.42 7.10 45.71
C ALA A 389 33.15 7.67 44.30
N LYS A 390 33.87 8.75 43.96
CA LYS A 390 34.13 9.13 42.57
C LYS A 390 35.25 8.24 42.04
N LEU A 391 35.16 7.86 40.77
CA LEU A 391 36.31 7.78 39.87
C LEU A 391 35.85 8.24 38.48
N ASP A 392 36.54 9.28 38.00
CA ASP A 392 36.48 9.82 36.65
C ASP A 392 36.81 8.76 35.60
N ASP A 393 36.14 8.81 34.44
CA ASP A 393 36.92 8.99 33.22
C ASP A 393 36.16 9.87 32.23
N SER A 394 36.92 10.81 31.69
CA SER A 394 36.53 11.95 30.89
C SER A 394 36.51 11.59 29.40
N ASN A 395 35.37 11.78 28.74
CA ASN A 395 35.37 12.32 27.38
C ASN A 395 34.00 12.92 27.04
N LYS A 396 33.87 14.22 27.33
CA LYS A 396 32.76 15.06 26.84
C LYS A 396 33.26 15.79 25.59
N VAL A 397 32.65 15.50 24.44
CA VAL A 397 32.56 16.48 23.35
C VAL A 397 31.13 17.02 23.38
N VAL A 398 31.00 18.28 23.73
CA VAL A 398 29.76 19.06 23.72
C VAL A 398 29.67 19.77 22.38
N ILE A 399 28.66 19.46 21.57
CA ILE A 399 28.14 20.37 20.56
C ILE A 399 26.74 20.76 21.02
N LYS A 400 26.58 22.04 21.40
CA LYS A 400 25.27 22.64 21.64
C LYS A 400 24.68 23.10 20.31
N THR A 401 23.48 22.62 20.01
CA THR A 401 22.53 23.31 19.13
C THR A 401 21.16 23.22 19.80
N ASP A 402 20.46 24.34 19.80
CA ASP A 402 19.31 24.64 20.64
C ASP A 402 18.07 23.76 20.38
N ASP A 403 17.35 23.47 21.47
CA ASP A 403 15.96 23.06 21.60
C ASP A 403 15.35 22.07 20.59
N VAL A 404 15.58 20.75 20.77
CA VAL A 404 14.58 19.66 20.58
C VAL A 404 15.03 18.42 21.39
N PHE A 405 14.07 17.74 22.02
CA PHE A 405 14.17 16.48 22.80
C PHE A 405 15.24 15.47 22.33
N THR A 406 16.11 15.06 23.27
CA THR A 406 17.08 13.96 23.10
C THR A 406 16.44 12.59 23.31
N VAL A 407 16.48 11.73 22.27
CA VAL A 407 16.27 10.28 22.38
C VAL A 407 17.60 9.62 22.75
N LYS A 408 17.65 8.87 23.86
CA LYS A 408 18.84 8.10 24.26
C LYS A 408 18.87 6.76 23.51
N ILE A 409 19.97 6.50 22.81
CA ILE A 409 20.29 5.21 22.19
C ILE A 409 21.28 4.49 23.12
N GLY A 410 20.95 3.28 23.56
CA GLY A 410 21.89 2.37 24.25
C GLY A 410 22.62 1.47 23.24
N PRO A 411 23.87 1.05 23.53
CA PRO A 411 24.64 0.20 22.62
C PRO A 411 24.20 -1.26 22.71
N SER A 412 24.16 -1.94 21.56
CA SER A 412 24.00 -3.40 21.46
C SER A 412 25.37 -4.07 21.55
N THR A 413 25.50 -5.05 22.44
CA THR A 413 26.63 -6.00 22.44
C THR A 413 26.12 -7.42 22.53
N SER A 414 26.56 -8.23 21.58
CA SER A 414 26.32 -9.66 21.45
C SER A 414 27.08 -10.47 22.50
N ALA A 415 26.39 -11.33 23.26
CA ALA A 415 26.83 -12.67 23.71
C ALA A 415 25.84 -13.27 24.74
N ILE A 416 25.53 -14.56 24.60
CA ILE A 416 24.85 -15.47 25.56
C ILE A 416 25.97 -16.43 26.02
N PRO A 417 26.11 -16.83 27.32
CA PRO A 417 25.16 -17.76 27.95
C PRO A 417 24.87 -17.71 29.46
N GLU A 418 23.67 -18.25 29.73
CA GLU A 418 23.17 -19.06 30.87
C GLU A 418 22.88 -18.50 32.28
N SER A 419 21.60 -18.71 32.62
CA SER A 419 20.95 -18.90 33.93
C SER A 419 21.22 -17.91 35.07
N SER A 420 20.24 -17.03 35.29
CA SER A 420 19.63 -16.90 36.62
C SER A 420 18.25 -16.27 36.50
N ALA A 421 17.24 -16.95 37.04
CA ALA A 421 15.86 -16.50 37.05
C ALA A 421 15.74 -15.21 37.88
N CYS A 422 15.36 -14.12 37.22
CA CYS A 422 14.90 -12.90 37.87
C CYS A 422 13.62 -12.43 37.18
N ALA A 423 12.61 -12.13 38.00
CA ALA A 423 11.22 -11.93 37.64
C ALA A 423 11.01 -11.04 36.40
N LEU A 424 10.47 -11.64 35.35
CA LEU A 424 9.91 -10.93 34.20
C LEU A 424 8.74 -10.08 34.70
N SER A 425 8.93 -8.76 34.76
CA SER A 425 7.80 -7.85 34.64
C SER A 425 7.20 -8.07 33.26
N SER A 426 6.00 -8.64 33.19
CA SER A 426 5.25 -8.80 31.95
C SER A 426 4.94 -7.42 31.35
N THR A 427 5.81 -6.91 30.48
CA THR A 427 5.43 -5.82 29.59
C THR A 427 4.50 -6.45 28.56
N SER A 428 3.19 -6.23 28.70
CA SER A 428 2.23 -6.62 27.66
C SER A 428 2.67 -5.94 26.37
N GLU A 429 3.02 -6.71 25.33
CA GLU A 429 3.30 -6.15 24.01
C GLU A 429 2.12 -5.28 23.57
N ALA A 430 2.42 -4.06 23.14
CA ALA A 430 1.40 -3.15 22.66
C ALA A 430 0.74 -3.76 21.41
N PHE A 431 -0.59 -3.71 21.36
CA PHE A 431 -1.35 -4.25 20.24
C PHE A 431 -0.90 -3.62 18.90
N SER A 432 -0.68 -4.46 17.89
CA SER A 432 -0.42 -4.06 16.50
C SER A 432 -1.40 -4.75 15.55
N PRO A 433 -1.89 -4.07 14.50
CA PRO A 433 -2.69 -4.69 13.45
C PRO A 433 -1.99 -5.88 12.80
N LYS A 434 -2.77 -6.82 12.25
CA LYS A 434 -2.23 -7.94 11.47
C LYS A 434 -1.40 -7.46 10.27
N GLY A 435 -0.43 -8.28 9.87
CA GLY A 435 0.39 -8.04 8.68
C GLY A 435 -0.47 -7.99 7.43
N ARG A 436 -0.14 -7.08 6.53
CA ARG A 436 -0.96 -6.80 5.32
C ARG A 436 -0.17 -6.00 4.30
N MET A 437 -0.63 -6.04 3.06
CA MET A 437 -0.21 -5.11 2.00
C MET A 437 -1.40 -4.32 1.46
N GLY A 438 -1.11 -3.20 0.80
CA GLY A 438 -2.12 -2.44 0.06
C GLY A 438 -3.24 -1.85 0.92
N ALA A 439 -2.98 -1.66 2.22
CA ALA A 439 -3.90 -1.01 3.14
C ALA A 439 -3.97 0.50 2.86
N GLY A 440 -5.13 1.10 3.10
CA GLY A 440 -5.29 2.55 3.05
C GLY A 440 -4.71 3.19 4.30
N MET A 441 -3.82 4.17 4.12
CA MET A 441 -3.26 4.96 5.21
C MET A 441 -3.44 6.46 4.97
N ALA A 442 -3.80 7.18 6.04
CA ALA A 442 -3.90 8.64 6.01
C ALA A 442 -3.52 9.23 7.37
N VAL A 443 -2.88 10.40 7.38
CA VAL A 443 -2.64 11.16 8.60
C VAL A 443 -3.53 12.40 8.59
N LYS A 444 -4.31 12.59 9.66
CA LYS A 444 -5.11 13.80 9.88
C LYS A 444 -5.06 14.19 11.34
N SER A 445 -4.76 15.46 11.60
CA SER A 445 -4.78 16.06 12.95
C SER A 445 -3.95 15.29 13.99
N GLY A 446 -2.76 14.81 13.60
CA GLY A 446 -1.84 14.06 14.48
C GLY A 446 -2.24 12.61 14.74
N ILE A 447 -3.23 12.09 14.00
CA ILE A 447 -3.67 10.70 14.07
C ILE A 447 -3.37 10.01 12.74
N LEU A 448 -2.68 8.88 12.81
CA LEU A 448 -2.48 7.95 11.70
C LEU A 448 -3.64 6.97 11.66
N TYR A 449 -4.24 6.80 10.49
CA TYR A 449 -5.32 5.85 10.24
C TYR A 449 -4.84 4.73 9.33
N LEU A 450 -5.29 3.50 9.61
CA LEU A 450 -5.01 2.31 8.82
C LEU A 450 -6.33 1.56 8.60
N TYR A 451 -6.70 1.34 7.35
CA TYR A 451 -7.95 0.66 6.97
C TYR A 451 -7.70 -0.39 5.89
N GLY A 452 -8.35 -1.54 6.02
CA GLY A 452 -8.41 -2.57 4.96
C GLY A 452 -7.04 -3.13 4.54
N GLY A 453 -6.94 -3.47 3.25
CA GLY A 453 -5.78 -4.16 2.67
C GLY A 453 -6.03 -5.65 2.41
N ILE A 454 -4.98 -6.39 2.12
CA ILE A 454 -5.03 -7.85 1.95
C ILE A 454 -3.96 -8.54 2.80
N PHE A 455 -4.26 -9.77 3.22
CA PHE A 455 -3.29 -10.72 3.76
C PHE A 455 -3.64 -12.12 3.27
N GLU A 456 -2.68 -13.04 3.34
CA GLU A 456 -2.92 -14.46 3.04
C GLU A 456 -2.86 -15.28 4.33
N ASP A 457 -3.81 -16.22 4.44
CA ASP A 457 -3.88 -17.23 5.50
C ASP A 457 -3.82 -18.59 4.81
N GLU A 458 -2.67 -19.26 4.87
CA GLU A 458 -2.40 -20.46 4.08
C GLU A 458 -2.62 -20.18 2.57
N GLU A 459 -3.55 -20.86 1.92
CA GLU A 459 -3.88 -20.66 0.50
C GLU A 459 -4.97 -19.58 0.29
N ARG A 460 -5.46 -18.95 1.37
CA ARG A 460 -6.64 -18.07 1.31
C ARG A 460 -6.22 -16.61 1.30
N GLN A 461 -6.45 -15.94 0.17
CA GLN A 461 -6.38 -14.48 0.12
C GLN A 461 -7.59 -13.86 0.84
N VAL A 462 -7.33 -13.04 1.86
CA VAL A 462 -8.35 -12.36 2.65
C VAL A 462 -8.28 -10.86 2.44
N THR A 463 -9.39 -10.29 1.97
CA THR A 463 -9.57 -8.83 1.90
C THR A 463 -10.07 -8.30 3.25
N LEU A 464 -9.44 -7.23 3.74
CA LEU A 464 -9.64 -6.69 5.08
C LEU A 464 -10.61 -5.49 5.10
N SER A 465 -11.28 -5.30 6.25
CA SER A 465 -12.11 -4.12 6.57
C SER A 465 -11.89 -3.58 7.98
N ASP A 466 -10.92 -4.11 8.71
CA ASP A 466 -10.56 -3.58 10.02
C ASP A 466 -10.03 -2.15 9.92
N PHE A 467 -10.24 -1.38 10.99
CA PHE A 467 -9.98 0.05 11.01
C PHE A 467 -9.33 0.47 12.31
N TYR A 468 -8.16 1.10 12.21
CA TYR A 468 -7.34 1.48 13.35
C TYR A 468 -6.92 2.95 13.28
N ALA A 469 -6.61 3.50 14.45
CA ALA A 469 -6.03 4.83 14.60
C ALA A 469 -4.86 4.80 15.60
N LEU A 470 -3.80 5.57 15.32
CA LEU A 470 -2.63 5.70 16.18
C LEU A 470 -2.30 7.18 16.37
N ASP A 471 -2.13 7.61 17.62
CA ASP A 471 -1.66 8.96 17.96
C ASP A 471 -0.16 9.06 17.65
N THR A 472 0.18 9.90 16.67
CA THR A 472 1.55 9.99 16.15
C THR A 472 2.52 10.69 17.10
N HIS A 473 2.01 11.39 18.12
CA HIS A 473 2.82 12.08 19.11
C HIS A 473 3.12 11.20 20.32
N LYS A 474 2.16 10.35 20.70
CA LYS A 474 2.30 9.46 21.87
C LYS A 474 2.93 8.12 21.51
N LEU A 475 2.53 7.54 20.38
CA LEU A 475 2.96 6.21 19.95
C LEU A 475 2.80 5.13 21.05
N ASP A 476 1.72 5.24 21.84
CA ASP A 476 1.45 4.30 22.94
C ASP A 476 0.95 2.96 22.41
N GLU A 477 -0.18 2.95 21.69
CA GLU A 477 -0.78 1.75 21.11
C GLU A 477 -1.78 2.12 19.99
N TRP A 478 -2.08 1.16 19.12
CA TRP A 478 -3.17 1.30 18.15
C TRP A 478 -4.53 1.26 18.84
N ARG A 479 -5.37 2.26 18.57
CA ARG A 479 -6.80 2.28 18.92
C ARG A 479 -7.60 1.58 17.83
N THR A 480 -8.23 0.48 18.18
CA THR A 480 -9.20 -0.21 17.32
C THR A 480 -10.49 0.60 17.19
N ILE A 481 -10.84 0.99 15.96
CA ILE A 481 -12.13 1.58 15.60
C ILE A 481 -13.08 0.45 15.20
N VAL A 482 -12.62 -0.43 14.29
CA VAL A 482 -13.31 -1.67 13.93
C VAL A 482 -12.30 -2.82 13.99
N PRO A 483 -12.58 -3.89 14.77
CA PRO A 483 -11.64 -4.99 14.93
C PRO A 483 -11.55 -5.86 13.67
N PHE A 484 -10.42 -6.56 13.54
CA PHE A 484 -10.29 -7.67 12.62
C PHE A 484 -11.36 -8.73 12.88
N SER A 485 -12.02 -9.17 11.81
CA SER A 485 -13.02 -10.22 11.87
C SER A 485 -13.06 -10.96 10.54
N THR A 486 -13.03 -12.29 10.61
CA THR A 486 -13.28 -13.18 9.46
C THR A 486 -14.75 -13.57 9.35
N ARG A 487 -15.60 -13.23 10.33
CA ARG A 487 -17.00 -13.69 10.41
C ARG A 487 -17.90 -13.22 9.27
N ASN A 488 -17.50 -12.14 8.61
CA ASN A 488 -18.28 -11.52 7.53
C ASN A 488 -17.59 -11.71 6.16
N LEU A 489 -16.64 -12.62 6.06
CA LEU A 489 -16.02 -12.99 4.78
C LEU A 489 -16.83 -14.13 4.18
N ASP A 490 -17.59 -13.82 3.14
CA ASP A 490 -18.24 -14.83 2.30
C ASP A 490 -17.17 -15.53 1.45
N TRP A 491 -16.43 -16.46 2.03
CA TRP A 491 -15.37 -17.18 1.31
C TRP A 491 -15.89 -18.51 0.76
N PHE A 492 -15.67 -18.73 -0.53
CA PHE A 492 -15.95 -20.01 -1.18
C PHE A 492 -14.65 -20.77 -1.35
N GLU A 493 -14.61 -22.02 -0.89
CA GLU A 493 -13.52 -22.96 -1.21
C GLU A 493 -13.46 -23.12 -2.73
N SER A 494 -12.28 -22.89 -3.32
CA SER A 494 -12.03 -23.30 -4.69
C SER A 494 -12.19 -24.83 -4.73
N GLU A 495 -13.09 -25.32 -5.58
CA GLU A 495 -13.11 -26.75 -5.91
C GLU A 495 -11.73 -27.08 -6.46
N SER A 496 -10.96 -27.89 -5.71
CA SER A 496 -9.74 -28.49 -6.21
C SER A 496 -10.08 -29.18 -7.52
N GLU A 497 -9.32 -28.89 -8.58
CA GLU A 497 -9.31 -29.73 -9.77
C GLU A 497 -8.65 -31.07 -9.39
N ASP A 498 -9.36 -31.88 -8.62
CA ASP A 498 -8.96 -33.27 -8.37
C ASP A 498 -9.00 -34.01 -9.69
N SER A 499 -7.84 -34.57 -10.03
CA SER A 499 -7.52 -35.25 -11.27
C SER A 499 -8.66 -36.15 -11.77
N SER A 500 -9.28 -35.78 -12.90
CA SER A 500 -9.99 -36.75 -13.72
C SER A 500 -8.95 -37.65 -14.37
N SER A 501 -8.64 -38.78 -13.73
CA SER A 501 -7.92 -39.87 -14.37
C SER A 501 -8.80 -40.43 -15.48
N GLU A 502 -8.61 -39.92 -16.70
CA GLU A 502 -9.12 -40.53 -17.94
C GLU A 502 -8.49 -41.92 -18.05
N SER A 503 -9.27 -42.95 -17.74
CA SER A 503 -8.97 -44.33 -18.08
C SER A 503 -9.29 -44.56 -19.56
N ASP A 504 -8.34 -44.16 -20.43
CA ASP A 504 -8.27 -44.61 -21.81
C ASP A 504 -7.61 -46.00 -21.81
N ASP A 505 -8.41 -47.07 -21.95
CA ASP A 505 -7.89 -48.36 -22.41
C ASP A 505 -8.35 -48.60 -23.85
N SER A 506 -7.36 -48.56 -24.74
CA SER A 506 -7.49 -48.57 -26.19
C SER A 506 -7.93 -49.93 -26.71
N SER A 507 -8.92 -49.91 -27.61
CA SER A 507 -9.20 -50.98 -28.56
C SER A 507 -8.03 -51.15 -29.54
N GLY A 508 -7.26 -52.22 -29.36
CA GLY A 508 -6.27 -52.70 -30.32
C GLY A 508 -6.92 -53.67 -31.31
N ASP A 509 -6.97 -53.24 -32.57
CA ASP A 509 -7.23 -54.04 -33.76
C ASP A 509 -5.96 -54.84 -34.12
N ASP A 510 -6.08 -56.15 -34.30
CA ASP A 510 -5.15 -56.97 -35.08
C ASP A 510 -5.94 -58.14 -35.71
N GLY A 511 -5.84 -58.25 -37.03
CA GLY A 511 -6.70 -59.08 -37.87
C GLY A 511 -6.26 -60.52 -38.14
N MET A 512 -6.77 -61.05 -39.27
CA MET A 512 -6.77 -62.44 -39.78
C MET A 512 -7.90 -63.30 -39.19
N GLU A 513 -8.71 -64.04 -39.95
CA GLU A 513 -8.41 -64.91 -41.09
C GLU A 513 -9.74 -65.31 -41.82
N SER A 514 -9.67 -65.60 -43.13
CA SER A 514 -10.42 -66.61 -43.95
C SER A 514 -11.91 -66.94 -43.63
N GLU A 515 -12.86 -67.05 -44.56
CA GLU A 515 -12.91 -67.43 -46.00
C GLU A 515 -14.08 -66.72 -46.70
#